data_AF-A0A9W8VLI5-F1
#
_entry.id   AF-A0A9W8VLI5-F1
#
_cell.length_a   1.000
_cell.length_b   1.000
_cell.length_c   1.000
_cell.angle_alpha   90.00
_cell.angle_beta   90.00
_cell.angle_gamma   90.00
#
_symmetry.space_group_name_H-M   'P 1'
#
loop_
_entity.id
_entity.type
_entity.pdbx_description
1 polymer ?
#
loop_
_entity_poly.entity_id
_entity_poly.type
_entity_poly.pdbx_seq_one_letter_code
_entity_poly.pdbx_strand_id
1 'polypeptide(L)'
;MPPDSVGSSTERDEITLKPAFFGLTGHNEIFEETRNRLSQLDGFDIKPDDTGTPGSQSSCHIQFQDLPPNIRQTCLAVLGCIFGPYYDRLISQGIKYENRLWSNITVPNIIKSLESTFGSHLDSKSINLERIAERICNNTVRPFRDIHTSSQEWIDQLCGPNLRWESIALLWSVLRRIPNSFEPIERAQLNFTETGTANETVLSYLRHSVNLARHFNLANVIILDLLFQKTIMSSMIVGDASLACWASHAETVSMMTYLGLHAEKDVTPYKPTLCSEYNRRLFGRIHNLDKSVVAFTGRPPLLNPQFCTTPPPLDLSDEELYAGGAVLERAVAALDFYGWNRNGGVSPSSLCRAGYLMAVILSEILDITLGSGSNATVETLRHLKQRELDIVAQFPASLIYNSDDPFDQPLPQHDEHIYNRDLSDPPVQTNVVSIRIFGKLTHLQNMFLLERLLLQYGCPDEGDVLVVSFEMITLTLLFWTHKDRFSDMRRDFEWLLMAFAVPGGGILCLELLRPTFQGRHPKDSRLSRSSIVQQLSLRVGFLDWVHPSAPNGDLCASCKIVIQRVLDYHLNNTMNNVGDLEHFSSGLAGRLNFKFELLNTFDWLNAQ
;
A
#
# COMPACT_ATOMS: atom_id res chain seq x y z
N MET A 1 64.83 -26.41 -8.01
CA MET A 1 64.15 -27.47 -8.77
C MET A 1 62.94 -27.91 -7.97
N PRO A 2 61.79 -28.11 -8.61
CA PRO A 2 60.72 -27.11 -8.60
C PRO A 2 59.50 -27.49 -7.74
N PRO A 3 58.55 -26.55 -7.59
CA PRO A 3 57.23 -26.70 -6.95
C PRO A 3 56.17 -27.14 -7.96
N ASP A 4 54.98 -27.54 -7.49
CA ASP A 4 53.69 -27.53 -8.22
C ASP A 4 52.58 -27.99 -7.24
N SER A 5 51.34 -27.53 -7.25
CA SER A 5 50.71 -26.34 -7.82
C SER A 5 49.32 -26.17 -7.17
N VAL A 6 48.90 -24.91 -7.10
CA VAL A 6 47.59 -24.37 -6.72
C VAL A 6 46.42 -25.09 -7.39
N GLY A 7 45.34 -25.29 -6.63
CA GLY A 7 44.02 -25.65 -7.16
C GLY A 7 42.90 -25.38 -6.16
N SER A 8 42.71 -24.12 -5.75
CA SER A 8 41.46 -23.68 -5.12
C SER A 8 40.36 -23.70 -6.19
N SER A 9 39.48 -24.71 -6.15
CA SER A 9 38.24 -24.69 -6.93
C SER A 9 37.31 -23.65 -6.33
N THR A 10 37.41 -22.42 -6.82
CA THR A 10 36.31 -21.47 -6.80
C THR A 10 35.19 -22.08 -7.65
N GLU A 11 34.21 -22.70 -7.01
CA GLU A 11 32.89 -22.89 -7.61
C GLU A 11 32.42 -21.51 -8.05
N ARG A 12 32.50 -21.27 -9.36
CA ARG A 12 31.86 -20.12 -9.98
C ARG A 12 30.37 -20.41 -9.88
N ASP A 13 29.70 -19.74 -8.95
CA ASP A 13 28.25 -19.60 -8.99
C ASP A 13 27.86 -19.05 -10.37
N GLU A 14 27.34 -19.92 -11.22
CA GLU A 14 26.73 -19.54 -12.47
C GLU A 14 25.55 -18.61 -12.17
N ILE A 15 25.66 -17.38 -12.67
CA ILE A 15 24.67 -16.34 -12.49
C ILE A 15 23.48 -16.67 -13.40
N THR A 16 22.54 -17.44 -12.89
CA THR A 16 21.23 -17.60 -13.51
C THR A 16 20.42 -16.34 -13.23
N LEU A 17 20.12 -15.53 -14.26
CA LEU A 17 18.95 -14.65 -14.19
C LEU A 17 17.76 -15.58 -13.91
N LYS A 18 17.09 -15.44 -12.75
CA LYS A 18 15.80 -16.10 -12.56
C LYS A 18 14.93 -15.73 -13.77
N PRO A 19 14.42 -16.70 -14.55
CA PRO A 19 13.51 -16.39 -15.63
C PRO A 19 12.28 -15.68 -15.06
N ALA A 20 11.61 -14.87 -15.89
CA ALA A 20 10.28 -14.39 -15.58
C ALA A 20 9.38 -15.54 -15.09
N PHE A 21 8.41 -15.26 -14.23
CA PHE A 21 7.48 -16.31 -13.80
C PHE A 21 6.67 -16.81 -15.00
N PHE A 22 6.84 -18.08 -15.39
CA PHE A 22 6.18 -18.66 -16.57
C PHE A 22 4.92 -19.47 -16.24
N GLY A 23 4.65 -19.79 -14.98
CA GLY A 23 3.49 -20.57 -14.55
C GLY A 23 3.43 -22.00 -15.13
N LEU A 24 2.56 -22.85 -14.56
CA LEU A 24 2.42 -24.27 -14.94
C LEU A 24 2.06 -24.50 -16.42
N THR A 25 1.41 -23.53 -17.05
CA THR A 25 1.00 -23.58 -18.45
C THR A 25 1.99 -22.87 -19.39
N GLY A 26 3.08 -22.31 -18.85
CA GLY A 26 4.11 -21.64 -19.61
C GLY A 26 4.92 -22.61 -20.46
N HIS A 27 5.31 -22.15 -21.64
CA HIS A 27 6.15 -22.92 -22.56
C HIS A 27 7.42 -23.48 -21.89
N ASN A 28 8.06 -22.71 -21.00
CA ASN A 28 9.29 -23.12 -20.35
C ASN A 28 9.11 -24.33 -19.41
N GLU A 29 7.96 -24.46 -18.74
CA GLU A 29 7.72 -25.56 -17.81
C GLU A 29 7.59 -26.91 -18.53
N ILE A 30 7.01 -26.90 -19.74
CA ILE A 30 6.97 -28.08 -20.61
C ILE A 30 8.39 -28.51 -21.03
N PHE A 31 9.28 -27.54 -21.29
CA PHE A 31 10.68 -27.83 -21.62
C PHE A 31 11.48 -28.28 -20.39
N GLU A 32 11.23 -27.73 -19.21
CA GLU A 32 11.84 -28.20 -17.95
C GLU A 32 11.37 -29.62 -17.60
N GLU A 33 10.08 -29.93 -17.74
CA GLU A 33 9.56 -31.28 -17.56
C GLU A 33 10.21 -32.26 -18.56
N THR A 34 10.36 -31.83 -19.81
CA THR A 34 11.06 -32.59 -20.84
C THR A 34 12.53 -32.80 -20.49
N ARG A 35 13.24 -31.75 -20.02
CA ARG A 35 14.63 -31.83 -19.56
C ARG A 35 14.76 -32.79 -18.38
N ASN A 36 13.88 -32.70 -17.39
CA ASN A 36 13.86 -33.57 -16.21
C ASN A 36 13.56 -35.03 -16.57
N ARG A 37 12.73 -35.29 -17.59
CA ARG A 37 12.49 -36.64 -18.11
C ARG A 37 13.67 -37.15 -18.93
N LEU A 38 14.35 -36.28 -19.67
CA LEU A 38 15.55 -36.62 -20.44
C LEU A 38 16.74 -36.94 -19.53
N SER A 39 16.91 -36.21 -18.42
CA SER A 39 17.97 -36.49 -17.43
C SER A 39 17.76 -37.79 -16.65
N GLN A 40 16.55 -38.35 -16.66
CA GLN A 40 16.24 -39.66 -16.09
C GLN A 40 16.46 -40.83 -17.06
N LEU A 41 16.73 -40.56 -18.34
CA LEU A 41 17.07 -41.57 -19.33
C LEU A 41 18.59 -41.73 -19.39
N ASP A 42 19.11 -42.88 -18.94
CA ASP A 42 20.53 -43.24 -19.04
C ASP A 42 21.02 -43.12 -20.49
N GLY A 43 21.73 -42.03 -20.80
CA GLY A 43 22.31 -41.78 -22.12
C GLY A 43 22.28 -40.33 -22.62
N PHE A 44 21.56 -39.42 -21.96
CA PHE A 44 21.49 -38.00 -22.35
C PHE A 44 21.98 -37.08 -21.24
N ASP A 45 23.30 -36.95 -21.09
CA ASP A 45 23.90 -35.79 -20.40
C ASP A 45 23.74 -34.57 -21.30
N ILE A 46 22.63 -33.85 -21.16
CA ILE A 46 22.50 -32.50 -21.72
C ILE A 46 23.45 -31.62 -20.93
N LYS A 47 24.56 -31.19 -21.55
CA LYS A 47 25.44 -30.19 -20.94
C LYS A 47 24.62 -28.92 -20.68
N PRO A 48 24.72 -28.31 -19.49
CA PRO A 48 23.96 -27.10 -19.15
C PRO A 48 24.22 -25.95 -20.15
N ASP A 49 25.38 -25.93 -20.80
CA ASP A 49 25.76 -24.96 -21.84
C ASP A 49 24.88 -24.97 -23.12
N ASP A 50 24.17 -26.07 -23.42
CA ASP A 50 23.41 -26.19 -24.68
C ASP A 50 21.98 -25.60 -24.62
N THR A 51 21.56 -25.06 -23.46
CA THR A 51 20.22 -24.45 -23.30
C THR A 51 20.25 -22.95 -22.99
N GLY A 52 21.28 -22.26 -23.47
CA GLY A 52 21.30 -20.80 -23.47
C GLY A 52 20.16 -20.23 -24.32
N THR A 53 19.12 -19.69 -23.69
CA THR A 53 18.27 -18.66 -24.30
C THR A 53 19.21 -17.61 -24.93
N PRO A 54 19.03 -17.17 -26.19
CA PRO A 54 19.93 -16.21 -26.81
C PRO A 54 19.83 -14.87 -26.08
N GLY A 55 20.73 -14.70 -25.13
CA GLY A 55 20.79 -13.58 -24.21
C GLY A 55 22.18 -13.52 -23.60
N SER A 56 23.22 -13.74 -24.42
CA SER A 56 24.54 -13.20 -24.13
C SER A 56 24.39 -11.67 -24.10
N GLN A 57 23.98 -11.12 -22.95
CA GLN A 57 24.41 -9.78 -22.60
C GLN A 57 25.90 -9.90 -22.32
N SER A 58 26.69 -9.86 -23.39
CA SER A 58 28.03 -9.30 -23.35
C SER A 58 27.93 -8.09 -22.43
N SER A 59 28.73 -8.00 -21.36
CA SER A 59 28.71 -6.83 -20.48
C SER A 59 29.20 -5.62 -21.28
N CYS A 60 28.34 -5.06 -22.11
CA CYS A 60 28.61 -3.89 -22.91
C CYS A 60 28.62 -2.76 -21.92
N HIS A 61 29.82 -2.36 -21.53
CA HIS A 61 30.01 -1.22 -20.67
C HIS A 61 29.38 0.00 -21.36
N ILE A 62 28.34 0.55 -20.75
CA ILE A 62 27.63 1.71 -21.29
C ILE A 62 28.55 2.92 -21.16
N GLN A 63 28.86 3.56 -22.29
CA GLN A 63 29.39 4.91 -22.29
C GLN A 63 28.20 5.88 -22.25
N PHE A 64 28.25 6.87 -21.36
CA PHE A 64 27.15 7.83 -21.20
C PHE A 64 26.85 8.59 -22.50
N GLN A 65 27.88 8.84 -23.31
CA GLN A 65 27.77 9.57 -24.58
C GLN A 65 27.01 8.79 -25.68
N ASP A 66 26.93 7.46 -25.55
CA ASP A 66 26.23 6.60 -26.50
C ASP A 66 24.73 6.47 -26.18
N LEU A 67 24.29 6.96 -25.02
CA LEU A 67 22.89 6.93 -24.62
C LEU A 67 22.05 7.89 -25.48
N PRO A 68 20.78 7.55 -25.75
CA PRO A 68 19.86 8.44 -26.42
C PRO A 68 19.81 9.84 -25.78
N PRO A 69 19.72 10.95 -26.56
CA PRO A 69 19.78 12.30 -26.03
C PRO A 69 18.76 12.59 -24.90
N ASN A 70 17.55 12.06 -25.02
CA ASN A 70 16.50 12.17 -24.01
C ASN A 70 16.86 11.45 -22.70
N ILE A 71 17.49 10.27 -22.78
CA ILE A 71 17.96 9.52 -21.61
C ILE A 71 19.09 10.28 -20.93
N ARG A 72 20.08 10.77 -21.68
CA ARG A 72 21.16 11.61 -21.13
C ARG A 72 20.63 12.83 -20.40
N GLN A 73 19.73 13.58 -21.02
CA GLN A 73 19.13 14.77 -20.42
C GLN A 73 18.36 14.43 -19.14
N THR A 74 17.58 13.34 -19.16
CA THR A 74 16.82 12.89 -17.97
C THR A 74 17.77 12.48 -16.84
N CYS A 75 18.84 11.74 -17.14
CA CYS A 75 19.86 11.36 -16.16
C CYS A 75 20.45 12.59 -15.46
N LEU A 76 20.88 13.58 -16.25
CA LEU A 76 21.49 14.81 -15.73
C LEU A 76 20.50 15.65 -14.93
N ALA A 77 19.25 15.74 -15.37
CA ALA A 77 18.22 16.49 -14.65
C ALA A 77 17.90 15.84 -13.29
N VAL A 78 17.66 14.52 -13.26
CA VAL A 78 17.37 13.79 -12.02
C VAL A 78 18.54 13.88 -11.04
N LEU A 79 19.77 13.65 -11.51
CA LEU A 79 20.96 13.75 -10.66
C LEU A 79 21.24 15.18 -10.22
N GLY A 80 21.08 16.18 -11.11
CA GLY A 80 21.27 17.59 -10.77
C GLY A 80 20.36 18.06 -9.64
N CYS A 81 19.15 17.50 -9.54
CA CYS A 81 18.25 17.79 -8.42
C CYS A 81 18.69 17.12 -7.11
N ILE A 82 19.23 15.89 -7.14
CA ILE A 82 19.72 15.22 -5.92
C ILE A 82 21.03 15.81 -5.45
N PHE A 83 22.01 15.96 -6.34
CA PHE A 83 23.36 16.46 -6.05
C PHE A 83 23.42 18.00 -6.04
N GLY A 84 22.32 18.65 -5.66
CA GLY A 84 22.15 20.09 -5.59
C GLY A 84 21.66 20.54 -4.20
N PRO A 85 21.12 21.76 -4.04
CA PRO A 85 20.69 22.32 -2.74
C PRO A 85 19.57 21.54 -2.03
N TYR A 86 19.04 20.47 -2.64
CA TYR A 86 18.08 19.55 -2.03
C TYR A 86 18.70 18.48 -1.16
N TYR A 87 19.94 18.05 -1.43
CA TYR A 87 20.61 17.08 -0.56
C TYR A 87 20.68 17.61 0.87
N ASP A 88 21.06 18.88 1.01
CA ASP A 88 21.14 19.54 2.30
C ASP A 88 19.77 19.72 2.96
N ARG A 89 18.68 19.90 2.19
CA ARG A 89 17.31 19.92 2.73
C ARG A 89 16.84 18.53 3.18
N LEU A 90 17.16 17.50 2.39
CA LEU A 90 16.87 16.10 2.71
C LEU A 90 17.56 15.70 4.02
N ILE A 91 18.80 16.15 4.23
CA ILE A 91 19.58 15.91 5.45
C ILE A 91 19.11 16.79 6.62
N SER A 92 18.94 18.10 6.41
CA SER A 92 18.67 19.08 7.49
C SER A 92 17.31 18.94 8.14
N GLN A 93 16.30 18.44 7.42
CA GLN A 93 15.01 18.16 8.04
C GLN A 93 15.05 16.93 8.95
N GLY A 94 16.16 16.18 8.92
CA GLY A 94 16.23 14.81 9.40
C GLY A 94 15.28 13.97 8.56
N ILE A 95 15.60 12.70 8.34
CA ILE A 95 14.57 11.73 8.01
C ILE A 95 13.77 11.56 9.31
N LYS A 96 12.96 12.55 9.67
CA LYS A 96 12.07 12.48 10.82
C LYS A 96 11.18 11.29 10.54
N TYR A 97 11.35 10.29 11.41
CA TYR A 97 10.82 8.94 11.32
C TYR A 97 9.30 8.95 11.27
N GLU A 98 8.74 9.24 10.09
CA GLU A 98 7.30 9.15 9.87
C GLU A 98 7.02 8.06 8.84
N ASN A 99 6.51 6.96 9.41
CA ASN A 99 5.99 5.74 8.80
C ASN A 99 6.99 4.79 8.15
N ARG A 100 7.63 4.01 9.04
CA ARG A 100 7.57 2.53 9.07
C ARG A 100 7.50 1.84 7.71
N LEU A 101 8.52 1.96 6.89
CA LEU A 101 8.73 1.09 5.74
C LEU A 101 10.22 0.78 5.67
N TRP A 102 10.56 -0.29 4.96
CA TRP A 102 11.92 -0.68 4.59
C TRP A 102 12.83 0.48 4.14
N SER A 103 12.23 1.52 3.54
CA SER A 103 12.91 2.77 3.18
C SER A 103 13.63 3.44 4.36
N ASN A 104 13.19 3.24 5.60
CA ASN A 104 13.81 3.85 6.79
C ASN A 104 15.18 3.27 7.12
N ILE A 105 15.47 2.05 6.68
CA ILE A 105 16.81 1.45 6.81
C ILE A 105 17.60 1.74 5.53
N THR A 106 16.96 1.56 4.38
CA THR A 106 17.65 1.60 3.09
C THR A 106 18.04 3.02 2.68
N VAL A 107 17.19 4.03 2.90
CA VAL A 107 17.48 5.41 2.46
C VAL A 107 18.60 6.06 3.27
N PRO A 108 18.65 5.99 4.61
CA PRO A 108 19.82 6.45 5.36
C PRO A 108 21.11 5.75 4.92
N ASN A 109 21.06 4.45 4.64
CA ASN A 109 22.20 3.72 4.11
C ASN A 109 22.62 4.24 2.73
N ILE A 110 21.67 4.49 1.81
CA ILE A 110 21.93 5.10 0.49
C ILE A 110 22.58 6.47 0.65
N ILE A 111 22.06 7.33 1.54
CA ILE A 111 22.57 8.69 1.77
C ILE A 111 23.99 8.65 2.32
N LYS A 112 24.23 7.86 3.37
CA LYS A 112 25.57 7.65 3.93
C LYS A 112 26.54 7.13 2.87
N SER A 113 26.06 6.23 2.02
CA SER A 113 26.81 5.73 0.87
C SER A 113 27.16 6.84 -0.12
N LEU A 114 26.20 7.70 -0.47
CA LEU A 114 26.40 8.83 -1.38
C LEU A 114 27.45 9.80 -0.83
N GLU A 115 27.31 10.18 0.44
CA GLU A 115 28.25 11.02 1.19
C GLU A 115 29.65 10.44 1.22
N SER A 116 29.77 9.13 1.50
CA SER A 116 31.08 8.46 1.53
C SER A 116 31.72 8.33 0.15
N THR A 117 30.91 8.24 -0.92
CA THR A 117 31.40 8.04 -2.29
C THR A 117 31.71 9.34 -3.01
N PHE A 118 30.96 10.42 -2.73
CA PHE A 118 31.00 11.67 -3.48
C PHE A 118 31.29 12.92 -2.62
N GLY A 119 31.43 12.76 -1.30
CA GLY A 119 31.72 13.83 -0.34
C GLY A 119 30.49 14.37 0.40
N SER A 120 30.71 14.98 1.57
CA SER A 120 29.66 15.69 2.34
C SER A 120 29.20 16.96 1.61
N HIS A 121 27.90 17.21 1.58
CA HIS A 121 27.25 18.36 0.89
C HIS A 121 27.25 18.36 -0.65
N LEU A 122 27.47 17.18 -1.27
CA LEU A 122 27.30 16.90 -2.72
C LEU A 122 27.26 18.14 -3.63
N ASP A 123 28.39 18.84 -3.80
CA ASP A 123 28.41 20.08 -4.59
C ASP A 123 28.35 19.77 -6.10
N SER A 124 27.19 20.01 -6.72
CA SER A 124 26.97 19.91 -8.18
C SER A 124 28.04 20.58 -9.05
N LYS A 125 28.74 21.62 -8.56
CA LYS A 125 29.80 22.30 -9.32
C LYS A 125 31.14 21.55 -9.28
N SER A 126 31.34 20.71 -8.26
CA SER A 126 32.56 19.92 -8.07
C SER A 126 32.44 18.49 -8.62
N ILE A 127 31.21 18.05 -8.91
CA ILE A 127 30.89 16.67 -9.28
C ILE A 127 30.62 16.55 -10.78
N ASN A 128 31.25 15.56 -11.43
CA ASN A 128 30.94 15.20 -12.81
C ASN A 128 29.69 14.31 -12.87
N LEU A 129 28.52 14.92 -13.11
CA LEU A 129 27.24 14.22 -13.18
C LEU A 129 27.18 13.19 -14.32
N GLU A 130 27.87 13.40 -15.44
CA GLU A 130 27.92 12.42 -16.54
C GLU A 130 28.62 11.13 -16.10
N ARG A 131 29.74 11.25 -15.38
CA ARG A 131 30.47 10.10 -14.85
C ARG A 131 29.66 9.33 -13.80
N ILE A 132 28.91 10.05 -12.96
CA ILE A 132 27.99 9.42 -12.00
C ILE A 132 26.87 8.70 -12.75
N ALA A 133 26.24 9.36 -13.72
CA ALA A 133 25.19 8.78 -14.53
C ALA A 133 25.67 7.51 -15.23
N GLU A 134 26.86 7.54 -15.85
CA GLU A 134 27.47 6.38 -16.50
C GLU A 134 27.60 5.19 -15.53
N ARG A 135 28.15 5.44 -14.33
CA ARG A 135 28.31 4.41 -13.30
C ARG A 135 26.96 3.84 -12.87
N ILE A 136 25.99 4.69 -12.58
CA ILE A 136 24.64 4.28 -12.16
C ILE A 136 23.96 3.47 -13.28
N CYS A 137 24.08 3.88 -14.54
CA CYS A 137 23.53 3.15 -15.69
C CYS A 137 24.16 1.75 -15.79
N ASN A 138 25.49 1.65 -15.72
CA ASN A 138 26.21 0.38 -15.76
C ASN A 138 25.86 -0.54 -14.59
N ASN A 139 25.66 0.02 -13.40
CA ASN A 139 25.18 -0.76 -12.25
C ASN A 139 23.75 -1.23 -12.50
N THR A 140 22.87 -0.34 -12.97
CA THR A 140 21.44 -0.62 -13.20
C THR A 140 21.22 -1.72 -14.25
N VAL A 141 22.09 -1.86 -15.26
CA VAL A 141 22.00 -2.98 -16.21
C VAL A 141 22.19 -4.34 -15.54
N ARG A 142 22.99 -4.41 -14.48
CA ARG A 142 23.23 -5.69 -13.78
C ARG A 142 21.94 -6.18 -13.13
N PRO A 143 21.61 -7.48 -13.15
CA PRO A 143 20.43 -8.00 -12.46
C PRO A 143 20.46 -7.70 -10.96
N PHE A 144 19.30 -7.37 -10.40
CA PHE A 144 19.11 -7.31 -8.95
C PHE A 144 18.81 -8.73 -8.46
N ARG A 145 19.60 -9.25 -7.51
CA ARG A 145 19.55 -10.65 -7.09
C ARG A 145 18.75 -10.83 -5.81
N ASP A 146 18.02 -11.94 -5.76
CA ASP A 146 17.40 -12.44 -4.54
C ASP A 146 18.47 -13.13 -3.67
N ILE A 147 18.94 -12.41 -2.65
CA ILE A 147 19.97 -12.90 -1.73
C ILE A 147 19.27 -13.31 -0.42
N HIS A 148 19.28 -14.61 -0.14
CA HIS A 148 18.64 -15.20 1.04
C HIS A 148 19.62 -15.48 2.19
N THR A 149 20.93 -15.39 1.93
CA THR A 149 21.98 -15.73 2.90
C THR A 149 22.38 -14.56 3.79
N SER A 150 22.35 -13.33 3.26
CA SER A 150 22.84 -12.13 3.95
C SER A 150 21.96 -10.91 3.68
N SER A 151 21.42 -10.33 4.75
CA SER A 151 20.64 -9.08 4.70
C SER A 151 21.49 -7.90 4.24
N GLN A 152 22.77 -7.86 4.63
CA GLN A 152 23.70 -6.82 4.25
C GLN A 152 24.03 -6.88 2.75
N GLU A 153 24.35 -8.06 2.23
CA GLU A 153 24.66 -8.24 0.80
C GLU A 153 23.45 -7.87 -0.07
N TRP A 154 22.24 -8.17 0.40
CA TRP A 154 21.02 -7.77 -0.31
C TRP A 154 20.89 -6.24 -0.42
N ILE A 155 21.17 -5.50 0.66
CA ILE A 155 21.17 -4.01 0.67
C ILE A 155 22.35 -3.43 -0.10
N ASP A 156 23.51 -4.04 -0.05
CA ASP A 156 24.73 -3.54 -0.69
C ASP A 156 24.56 -3.44 -2.21
N GLN A 157 23.58 -4.14 -2.80
CA GLN A 157 23.18 -3.97 -4.21
C GLN A 157 22.59 -2.59 -4.52
N LEU A 158 22.13 -1.83 -3.51
CA LEU A 158 21.56 -0.49 -3.63
C LEU A 158 22.51 0.62 -3.16
N CYS A 159 23.66 0.26 -2.58
CA CYS A 159 24.53 1.19 -1.87
C CYS A 159 25.96 1.23 -2.42
N GLY A 160 26.68 2.28 -2.02
CA GLY A 160 28.10 2.54 -2.28
C GLY A 160 28.45 2.41 -3.76
N PRO A 161 29.40 1.53 -4.11
CA PRO A 161 29.84 1.37 -5.49
C PRO A 161 28.76 0.78 -6.41
N ASN A 162 27.70 0.19 -5.85
CA ASN A 162 26.62 -0.46 -6.58
C ASN A 162 25.38 0.42 -6.75
N LEU A 163 25.41 1.71 -6.37
CA LEU A 163 24.28 2.63 -6.55
C LEU A 163 23.65 2.52 -7.95
N ARG A 164 22.32 2.47 -7.97
CA ARG A 164 21.50 2.22 -9.17
C ARG A 164 20.39 3.26 -9.30
N TRP A 165 19.70 3.31 -10.43
CA TRP A 165 18.53 4.18 -10.61
C TRP A 165 17.40 3.86 -9.64
N GLU A 166 17.28 2.59 -9.20
CA GLU A 166 16.38 2.20 -8.13
C GLU A 166 16.71 2.91 -6.80
N SER A 167 18.00 3.04 -6.46
CA SER A 167 18.45 3.76 -5.26
C SER A 167 18.08 5.25 -5.31
N ILE A 168 18.28 5.88 -6.47
CA ILE A 168 17.91 7.27 -6.72
C ILE A 168 16.40 7.47 -6.59
N ALA A 169 15.60 6.58 -7.18
CA ALA A 169 14.15 6.61 -7.08
C ALA A 169 13.64 6.46 -5.63
N LEU A 170 14.30 5.62 -4.82
CA LEU A 170 13.97 5.46 -3.40
C LEU A 170 14.16 6.75 -2.60
N LEU A 171 15.14 7.59 -2.95
CA LEU A 171 15.32 8.91 -2.31
C LEU A 171 14.11 9.82 -2.55
N TRP A 172 13.64 9.90 -3.81
CA TRP A 172 12.44 10.67 -4.16
C TRP A 172 11.18 10.15 -3.48
N SER A 173 11.10 8.83 -3.30
CA SER A 173 9.98 8.17 -2.65
C SER A 173 9.81 8.55 -1.16
N VAL A 174 10.90 8.95 -0.50
CA VAL A 174 10.89 9.47 0.88
C VAL A 174 10.65 10.97 0.91
N LEU A 175 11.19 11.73 -0.06
CA LEU A 175 11.02 13.19 -0.15
C LEU A 175 9.56 13.63 -0.22
N ARG A 176 8.64 12.81 -0.73
CA ARG A 176 7.19 13.10 -0.72
C ARG A 176 6.65 13.40 0.68
N ARG A 177 7.28 12.89 1.73
CA ARG A 177 6.82 13.02 3.13
C ARG A 177 7.18 14.37 3.74
N ILE A 178 8.09 15.11 3.11
CA ILE A 178 8.52 16.42 3.57
C ILE A 178 7.56 17.51 3.04
N PRO A 179 7.02 18.40 3.90
CA PRO A 179 6.23 19.55 3.46
C PRO A 179 7.10 20.60 2.73
N ASN A 180 6.53 21.26 1.71
CA ASN A 180 7.15 22.41 0.99
C ASN A 180 8.50 22.11 0.33
N SER A 181 8.72 20.89 -0.14
CA SER A 181 10.00 20.45 -0.72
C SER A 181 10.34 21.00 -2.10
N PHE A 182 9.56 21.85 -2.78
CA PHE A 182 9.89 22.27 -4.16
C PHE A 182 9.59 23.76 -4.43
N GLU A 183 10.48 24.44 -5.17
CA GLU A 183 10.37 25.85 -5.55
C GLU A 183 10.11 26.06 -7.08
N PRO A 184 9.61 27.24 -7.52
CA PRO A 184 9.17 27.49 -8.89
C PRO A 184 10.23 27.38 -10.00
N ILE A 185 11.52 27.60 -9.70
CA ILE A 185 12.62 27.60 -10.70
C ILE A 185 12.92 26.17 -11.20
N GLU A 186 12.59 25.15 -10.40
CA GLU A 186 12.84 23.73 -10.69
C GLU A 186 11.87 23.15 -11.72
N ARG A 187 10.65 23.73 -11.81
CA ARG A 187 9.66 23.42 -12.86
C ARG A 187 10.19 23.73 -14.28
N ALA A 188 11.18 24.59 -14.40
CA ALA A 188 11.73 24.96 -15.71
C ALA A 188 12.75 23.94 -16.26
N GLN A 189 13.48 23.19 -15.42
CA GLN A 189 14.59 22.33 -15.88
C GLN A 189 14.14 21.03 -16.56
N LEU A 190 12.91 20.59 -16.32
CA LEU A 190 12.30 19.41 -16.95
C LEU A 190 11.14 19.76 -17.89
N ASN A 191 10.99 21.04 -18.28
CA ASN A 191 9.90 21.53 -19.13
C ASN A 191 8.49 21.18 -18.60
N PHE A 192 8.23 21.45 -17.32
CA PHE A 192 6.91 21.19 -16.74
C PHE A 192 5.85 22.14 -17.30
N THR A 193 4.79 21.59 -17.90
CA THR A 193 3.62 22.35 -18.39
C THR A 193 2.48 22.44 -17.37
N GLU A 194 2.59 21.78 -16.21
CA GLU A 194 1.50 21.64 -15.24
C GLU A 194 1.66 22.61 -14.06
N THR A 195 0.59 23.34 -13.73
CA THR A 195 0.49 24.29 -12.60
C THR A 195 0.25 23.56 -11.26
N GLY A 196 1.10 22.60 -10.97
CA GLY A 196 0.88 21.58 -9.95
C GLY A 196 1.33 21.89 -8.53
N THR A 197 0.82 21.11 -7.58
CA THR A 197 1.25 21.07 -6.17
C THR A 197 2.66 20.47 -6.00
N ALA A 198 3.30 20.65 -4.82
CA ALA A 198 4.62 20.05 -4.54
C ALA A 198 4.64 18.52 -4.71
N ASN A 199 3.52 17.83 -4.51
CA ASN A 199 3.39 16.37 -4.69
C ASN A 199 3.48 15.95 -6.16
N GLU A 200 2.96 16.75 -7.09
CA GLU A 200 3.06 16.49 -8.54
C GLU A 200 4.51 16.53 -9.02
N THR A 201 5.29 17.45 -8.44
CA THR A 201 6.72 17.56 -8.74
C THR A 201 7.48 16.33 -8.24
N VAL A 202 7.26 15.89 -6.99
CA VAL A 202 7.87 14.63 -6.48
C VAL A 202 7.46 13.43 -7.32
N LEU A 203 6.17 13.32 -7.67
CA LEU A 203 5.68 12.21 -8.47
C LEU A 203 6.33 12.17 -9.85
N SER A 204 6.59 13.33 -10.45
CA SER A 204 7.34 13.41 -11.70
C SER A 204 8.77 12.91 -11.56
N TYR A 205 9.51 13.34 -10.53
CA TYR A 205 10.87 12.85 -10.28
C TYR A 205 10.91 11.33 -10.03
N LEU A 206 9.94 10.81 -9.28
CA LEU A 206 9.78 9.37 -9.08
C LEU A 206 9.51 8.66 -10.42
N ARG A 207 8.57 9.17 -11.23
CA ARG A 207 8.25 8.62 -12.57
C ARG A 207 9.48 8.60 -13.48
N HIS A 208 10.22 9.70 -13.57
CA HIS A 208 11.44 9.78 -14.37
C HIS A 208 12.51 8.79 -13.88
N SER A 209 12.72 8.70 -12.57
CA SER A 209 13.71 7.77 -11.99
C SER A 209 13.32 6.30 -12.21
N VAL A 210 12.05 5.95 -12.07
CA VAL A 210 11.53 4.60 -12.37
C VAL A 210 11.66 4.28 -13.86
N ASN A 211 11.37 5.24 -14.75
CA ASN A 211 11.53 5.04 -16.19
C ASN A 211 13.01 4.85 -16.57
N LEU A 212 13.94 5.57 -15.92
CA LEU A 212 15.37 5.33 -16.08
C LEU A 212 15.78 3.95 -15.59
N ALA A 213 15.31 3.52 -14.41
CA ALA A 213 15.57 2.18 -13.91
C ALA A 213 15.11 1.10 -14.92
N ARG A 214 13.86 1.24 -15.41
CA ARG A 214 13.26 0.32 -16.38
C ARG A 214 13.89 0.35 -17.77
N HIS A 215 14.55 1.44 -18.14
CA HIS A 215 15.31 1.51 -19.38
C HIS A 215 16.50 0.54 -19.38
N PHE A 216 17.13 0.32 -18.22
CA PHE A 216 18.31 -0.53 -18.09
C PHE A 216 18.00 -1.91 -17.50
N ASN A 217 17.01 -2.02 -16.62
CA ASN A 217 16.54 -3.27 -16.04
C ASN A 217 15.01 -3.26 -15.97
N LEU A 218 14.38 -4.08 -16.80
CA LEU A 218 12.94 -4.07 -17.01
C LEU A 218 12.14 -4.33 -15.73
N ALA A 219 12.63 -5.22 -14.86
CA ALA A 219 11.86 -5.75 -13.74
C ALA A 219 12.76 -6.24 -12.60
N ASN A 220 12.47 -5.77 -11.39
CA ASN A 220 12.95 -6.35 -10.14
C ASN A 220 12.06 -5.88 -8.97
N VAL A 221 12.25 -6.46 -7.80
CA VAL A 221 11.40 -6.20 -6.63
C VAL A 221 11.45 -4.73 -6.15
N ILE A 222 12.57 -4.03 -6.33
CA ILE A 222 12.68 -2.62 -5.94
C ILE A 222 11.91 -1.73 -6.92
N ILE A 223 11.98 -2.01 -8.22
CA ILE A 223 11.13 -1.35 -9.22
C ILE A 223 9.65 -1.58 -8.90
N LEU A 224 9.27 -2.79 -8.48
CA LEU A 224 7.90 -3.07 -8.07
C LEU A 224 7.46 -2.22 -6.86
N ASP A 225 8.28 -2.12 -5.81
CA ASP A 225 7.96 -1.26 -4.65
C ASP A 225 7.85 0.21 -5.07
N LEU A 226 8.72 0.69 -5.98
CA LEU A 226 8.63 2.04 -6.52
C LEU A 226 7.35 2.27 -7.36
N LEU A 227 6.89 1.28 -8.12
CA LEU A 227 5.61 1.32 -8.85
C LEU A 227 4.41 1.36 -7.89
N PHE A 228 4.45 0.56 -6.81
CA PHE A 228 3.46 0.63 -5.75
C PHE A 228 3.42 2.03 -5.12
N GLN A 229 4.58 2.58 -4.76
CA GLN A 229 4.66 3.93 -4.19
C GLN A 229 4.19 5.02 -5.16
N LYS A 230 4.50 4.90 -6.46
CA LYS A 230 3.98 5.77 -7.54
C LYS A 230 2.45 5.73 -7.61
N THR A 231 1.85 4.55 -7.42
CA THR A 231 0.39 4.38 -7.41
C THR A 231 -0.25 5.11 -6.24
N ILE A 232 0.26 4.91 -5.01
CA ILE A 232 -0.21 5.65 -3.82
C ILE A 232 -0.08 7.16 -4.02
N MET A 233 1.04 7.64 -4.55
CA MET A 233 1.22 9.06 -4.82
C MET A 233 0.28 9.59 -5.89
N SER A 234 -0.02 8.80 -6.92
CA SER A 234 -0.97 9.20 -7.96
C SER A 234 -2.37 9.34 -7.37
N SER A 235 -2.79 8.43 -6.49
CA SER A 235 -4.10 8.50 -5.82
C SER A 235 -4.25 9.76 -4.96
N MET A 236 -3.18 10.16 -4.26
CA MET A 236 -3.09 11.41 -3.47
C MET A 236 -3.10 12.71 -4.29
N ILE A 237 -3.10 12.64 -5.63
CA ILE A 237 -3.08 13.81 -6.50
C ILE A 237 -4.33 13.87 -7.37
N VAL A 238 -4.63 12.77 -8.07
CA VAL A 238 -5.73 12.73 -9.05
C VAL A 238 -6.99 12.02 -8.55
N GLY A 239 -6.95 11.42 -7.36
CA GLY A 239 -8.08 10.70 -6.75
C GLY A 239 -8.07 9.21 -7.04
N ASP A 240 -8.60 8.44 -6.08
CA ASP A 240 -8.59 6.98 -6.09
C ASP A 240 -9.53 6.39 -7.16
N ALA A 241 -10.60 7.11 -7.51
CA ALA A 241 -11.54 6.71 -8.55
C ALA A 241 -11.04 6.97 -9.98
N SER A 242 -9.92 7.67 -10.14
CA SER A 242 -9.42 8.10 -11.46
C SER A 242 -8.90 6.92 -12.31
N LEU A 243 -9.08 7.00 -13.64
CA LEU A 243 -8.51 6.03 -14.57
C LEU A 243 -6.98 5.98 -14.48
N ALA A 244 -6.34 7.13 -14.24
CA ALA A 244 -4.88 7.21 -14.11
C ALA A 244 -4.38 6.44 -12.89
N CYS A 245 -5.07 6.54 -11.75
CA CYS A 245 -4.75 5.73 -10.56
C CYS A 245 -4.95 4.24 -10.83
N TRP A 246 -6.09 3.86 -11.44
CA TRP A 246 -6.38 2.48 -11.81
C TRP A 246 -5.33 1.87 -12.75
N ALA A 247 -4.92 2.62 -13.78
CA ALA A 247 -3.87 2.19 -14.72
C ALA A 247 -2.50 2.03 -14.03
N SER A 248 -2.15 2.94 -13.11
CA SER A 248 -0.91 2.81 -12.31
C SER A 248 -0.92 1.57 -11.43
N HIS A 249 -2.05 1.25 -10.80
CA HIS A 249 -2.20 0.03 -10.01
C HIS A 249 -2.10 -1.22 -10.89
N ALA A 250 -2.72 -1.22 -12.07
CA ALA A 250 -2.62 -2.32 -13.03
C ALA A 250 -1.19 -2.60 -13.49
N GLU A 251 -0.38 -1.56 -13.70
CA GLU A 251 1.05 -1.70 -13.97
C GLU A 251 1.79 -2.37 -12.80
N THR A 252 1.44 -2.00 -11.56
CA THR A 252 2.01 -2.60 -10.35
C THR A 252 1.65 -4.08 -10.23
N VAL A 253 0.38 -4.44 -10.44
CA VAL A 253 -0.11 -5.82 -10.45
C VAL A 253 0.55 -6.67 -11.55
N SER A 254 0.70 -6.11 -12.75
CA SER A 254 1.38 -6.75 -13.87
C SER A 254 2.84 -7.04 -13.55
N MET A 255 3.58 -6.06 -13.00
CA MET A 255 4.97 -6.27 -12.56
C MET A 255 5.07 -7.35 -11.47
N MET A 256 4.17 -7.34 -10.49
CA MET A 256 4.18 -8.29 -9.39
C MET A 256 3.92 -9.73 -9.86
N THR A 257 2.97 -9.91 -10.77
CA THR A 257 2.67 -11.22 -11.35
C THR A 257 3.78 -11.70 -12.28
N TYR A 258 4.38 -10.81 -13.08
CA TYR A 258 5.56 -11.09 -13.90
C TYR A 258 6.76 -11.59 -13.07
N LEU A 259 6.99 -10.99 -11.90
CA LEU A 259 8.03 -11.40 -10.97
C LEU A 259 7.68 -12.67 -10.17
N GLY A 260 6.46 -13.19 -10.27
CA GLY A 260 6.03 -14.40 -9.56
C GLY A 260 5.72 -14.21 -8.08
N LEU A 261 5.67 -12.97 -7.57
CA LEU A 261 5.48 -12.69 -6.13
C LEU A 261 4.09 -13.09 -5.60
N HIS A 262 3.11 -13.31 -6.48
CA HIS A 262 1.79 -13.83 -6.15
C HIS A 262 1.79 -15.35 -5.86
N ALA A 263 2.81 -16.07 -6.33
CA ALA A 263 2.86 -17.52 -6.36
C ALA A 263 4.07 -18.07 -5.56
N GLU A 264 4.49 -17.39 -4.49
CA GLU A 264 5.53 -17.92 -3.62
C GLU A 264 5.02 -19.19 -2.92
N LYS A 265 5.85 -20.24 -2.90
CA LYS A 265 5.52 -21.50 -2.27
C LYS A 265 5.80 -21.45 -0.77
N ASP A 266 4.95 -22.09 0.02
CA ASP A 266 5.22 -22.31 1.43
C ASP A 266 6.16 -23.52 1.57
N VAL A 267 7.41 -23.26 1.99
CA VAL A 267 8.42 -24.29 2.21
C VAL A 267 8.49 -24.58 3.70
N THR A 268 8.43 -25.85 4.09
CA THR A 268 8.51 -26.28 5.49
C THR A 268 9.82 -27.04 5.76
N PRO A 269 10.66 -26.62 6.72
CA PRO A 269 10.51 -25.44 7.57
C PRO A 269 10.79 -24.14 6.81
N TYR A 270 9.96 -23.11 7.05
CA TYR A 270 10.17 -21.79 6.47
C TYR A 270 11.29 -21.08 7.22
N LYS A 271 12.31 -20.60 6.49
CA LYS A 271 13.39 -19.78 7.04
C LYS A 271 13.27 -18.36 6.48
N PRO A 272 12.75 -17.39 7.26
CA PRO A 272 12.61 -16.03 6.78
C PRO A 272 13.97 -15.38 6.60
N THR A 273 14.08 -14.57 5.56
CA THR A 273 15.22 -13.73 5.25
C THR A 273 14.70 -12.33 4.94
N LEU A 274 15.58 -11.34 4.92
CA LEU A 274 15.19 -10.00 4.51
C LEU A 274 14.52 -10.00 3.13
N CYS A 275 15.11 -10.69 2.15
CA CYS A 275 14.57 -10.80 0.80
C CYS A 275 13.19 -11.47 0.77
N SER A 276 13.02 -12.62 1.45
CA SER A 276 11.75 -13.36 1.40
C SER A 276 10.62 -12.60 2.09
N GLU A 277 10.88 -11.98 3.24
CA GLU A 277 9.88 -11.21 3.96
C GLU A 277 9.56 -9.88 3.26
N TYR A 278 10.53 -9.26 2.59
CA TYR A 278 10.28 -8.08 1.75
C TYR A 278 9.32 -8.41 0.59
N ASN A 279 9.52 -9.55 -0.08
CA ASN A 279 8.64 -10.01 -1.14
C ASN A 279 7.21 -10.29 -0.64
N ARG A 280 7.05 -11.06 0.44
CA ARG A 280 5.74 -11.36 1.05
C ARG A 280 5.01 -10.08 1.48
N ARG A 281 5.73 -9.11 2.05
CA ARG A 281 5.15 -7.80 2.43
C ARG A 281 4.73 -7.00 1.23
N LEU A 282 5.50 -7.01 0.15
CA LEU A 282 5.17 -6.27 -1.06
C LEU A 282 3.94 -6.87 -1.75
N PHE A 283 3.89 -8.20 -1.87
CA PHE A 283 2.69 -8.89 -2.32
C PHE A 283 1.48 -8.54 -1.44
N GLY A 284 1.63 -8.64 -0.10
CA GLY A 284 0.52 -8.40 0.81
C GLY A 284 -0.03 -6.97 0.74
N ARG A 285 0.84 -5.96 0.61
CA ARG A 285 0.45 -4.55 0.38
C ARG A 285 -0.30 -4.36 -0.94
N ILE A 286 0.20 -4.94 -2.03
CA ILE A 286 -0.43 -4.84 -3.36
C ILE A 286 -1.78 -5.56 -3.38
N HIS A 287 -1.88 -6.74 -2.76
CA HIS A 287 -3.12 -7.51 -2.62
C HIS A 287 -4.16 -6.72 -1.82
N ASN A 288 -3.79 -6.17 -0.66
CA ASN A 288 -4.69 -5.36 0.16
C ASN A 288 -5.17 -4.11 -0.59
N LEU A 289 -4.28 -3.42 -1.33
CA LEU A 289 -4.67 -2.27 -2.15
C LEU A 289 -5.65 -2.67 -3.27
N ASP A 290 -5.41 -3.78 -3.97
CA ASP A 290 -6.31 -4.30 -5.01
C ASP A 290 -7.73 -4.49 -4.46
N LYS A 291 -7.88 -5.13 -3.30
CA LYS A 291 -9.20 -5.36 -2.69
C LYS A 291 -9.84 -4.08 -2.15
N SER A 292 -9.04 -3.20 -1.56
CA SER A 292 -9.54 -1.92 -1.04
C SER A 292 -10.06 -1.01 -2.16
N VAL A 293 -9.35 -0.94 -3.30
CA VAL A 293 -9.79 -0.15 -4.47
C VAL A 293 -11.02 -0.75 -5.13
N VAL A 294 -11.19 -2.07 -5.11
CA VAL A 294 -12.41 -2.74 -5.60
C VAL A 294 -13.59 -2.44 -4.69
N ALA A 295 -13.43 -2.59 -3.37
CA ALA A 295 -14.46 -2.24 -2.39
C ALA A 295 -14.83 -0.76 -2.45
N PHE A 296 -13.87 0.10 -2.80
CA PHE A 296 -14.11 1.49 -3.10
C PHE A 296 -14.86 1.63 -4.43
N THR A 297 -14.27 1.33 -5.57
CA THR A 297 -14.82 1.71 -6.89
C THR A 297 -15.94 0.83 -7.45
N GLY A 298 -16.15 -0.37 -6.90
CA GLY A 298 -17.04 -1.38 -7.47
C GLY A 298 -16.49 -2.06 -8.75
N ARG A 299 -15.28 -1.72 -9.19
CA ARG A 299 -14.63 -2.32 -10.37
C ARG A 299 -14.20 -3.76 -10.07
N PRO A 300 -14.16 -4.67 -11.06
CA PRO A 300 -13.60 -6.00 -10.85
C PRO A 300 -12.13 -5.96 -10.38
N PRO A 301 -11.71 -6.90 -9.50
CA PRO A 301 -10.32 -7.00 -9.05
C PRO A 301 -9.36 -7.30 -10.21
N LEU A 302 -8.13 -6.76 -10.13
CA LEU A 302 -7.08 -7.11 -11.09
C LEU A 302 -6.36 -8.41 -10.69
N LEU A 303 -6.30 -8.68 -9.38
CA LEU A 303 -5.76 -9.94 -8.86
C LEU A 303 -6.87 -10.94 -8.60
N ASN A 304 -6.85 -12.05 -9.32
CA ASN A 304 -7.69 -13.18 -8.98
C ASN A 304 -7.06 -13.96 -7.80
N PRO A 305 -7.75 -14.08 -6.65
CA PRO A 305 -7.22 -14.77 -5.48
C PRO A 305 -6.92 -16.26 -5.74
N GLN A 306 -7.57 -16.90 -6.71
CA GLN A 306 -7.34 -18.31 -7.06
C GLN A 306 -5.92 -18.58 -7.58
N PHE A 307 -5.23 -17.55 -8.09
CA PHE A 307 -3.85 -17.66 -8.56
C PHE A 307 -2.84 -17.15 -7.55
N CYS A 308 -3.28 -16.73 -6.36
CA CYS A 308 -2.42 -16.21 -5.31
C CYS A 308 -2.14 -17.30 -4.26
N THR A 309 -0.88 -17.70 -4.10
CA THR A 309 -0.46 -18.71 -3.10
C THR A 309 0.51 -18.20 -2.06
N THR A 310 1.00 -16.96 -2.21
CA THR A 310 2.00 -16.38 -1.30
C THR A 310 1.47 -16.29 0.14
N PRO A 311 2.16 -16.88 1.13
CA PRO A 311 1.74 -16.82 2.53
C PRO A 311 1.82 -15.41 3.14
N PRO A 312 1.07 -15.12 4.21
CA PRO A 312 1.16 -13.83 4.91
C PRO A 312 2.58 -13.61 5.48
N PRO A 313 3.12 -12.38 5.42
CA PRO A 313 4.43 -12.05 5.96
C PRO A 313 4.47 -12.19 7.48
N LEU A 314 5.59 -12.62 8.06
CA LEU A 314 5.76 -12.73 9.50
C LEU A 314 5.86 -11.35 10.15
N ASP A 315 5.41 -11.25 11.40
CA ASP A 315 5.47 -10.02 12.21
C ASP A 315 6.88 -9.79 12.79
N LEU A 316 7.85 -9.60 11.88
CA LEU A 316 9.25 -9.31 12.20
C LEU A 316 9.53 -7.83 11.95
N SER A 317 10.29 -7.14 12.79
CA SER A 317 10.62 -5.74 12.54
C SER A 317 11.61 -5.61 11.35
N ASP A 318 11.67 -4.43 10.74
CA ASP A 318 12.64 -4.18 9.66
C ASP A 318 14.09 -4.26 10.21
N GLU A 319 14.30 -3.86 11.45
CA GLU A 319 15.58 -3.91 12.17
C GLU A 319 16.02 -5.35 12.45
N GLU A 320 15.09 -6.23 12.85
CA GLU A 320 15.35 -7.66 13.05
C GLU A 320 15.74 -8.35 11.74
N LEU A 321 15.02 -8.05 10.65
CA LEU A 321 15.34 -8.56 9.32
C LEU A 321 16.69 -8.06 8.82
N TYR A 322 16.98 -6.77 9.05
CA TYR A 322 18.24 -6.16 8.64
C TYR A 322 19.43 -6.74 9.42
N ALA A 323 19.29 -6.88 10.74
CA ALA A 323 20.34 -7.43 11.60
C ALA A 323 20.71 -8.87 11.21
N GLY A 324 19.73 -9.69 10.82
CA GLY A 324 19.95 -11.07 10.40
C GLY A 324 20.54 -11.96 11.51
N GLY A 325 21.11 -13.10 11.10
CA GLY A 325 21.82 -14.03 11.98
C GLY A 325 21.06 -14.39 13.27
N ALA A 326 21.78 -14.39 14.40
CA ALA A 326 21.22 -14.75 15.71
C ALA A 326 20.16 -13.77 16.24
N VAL A 327 20.07 -12.54 15.72
CA VAL A 327 18.99 -11.60 16.08
C VAL A 327 17.69 -12.06 15.43
N LEU A 328 17.73 -12.29 14.11
CA LEU A 328 16.58 -12.77 13.35
C LEU A 328 16.12 -14.15 13.84
N GLU A 329 17.04 -15.09 14.07
CA GLU A 329 16.69 -16.44 14.56
C GLU A 329 15.96 -16.40 15.92
N ARG A 330 16.35 -15.51 16.83
CA ARG A 330 15.64 -15.31 18.11
C ARG A 330 14.27 -14.67 17.92
N ALA A 331 14.16 -13.67 17.05
CA ALA A 331 12.89 -13.02 16.75
C ALA A 331 11.89 -14.04 16.17
N VAL A 332 12.34 -14.88 15.23
CA VAL A 332 11.53 -15.96 14.64
C VAL A 332 11.09 -16.97 15.68
N ALA A 333 11.98 -17.39 16.59
CA ALA A 333 11.64 -18.33 17.66
C ALA A 333 10.68 -17.74 18.70
N ALA A 334 10.59 -16.40 18.81
CA ALA A 334 9.68 -15.70 19.71
C ALA A 334 8.29 -15.43 19.10
N LEU A 335 8.12 -15.65 17.80
CA LEU A 335 6.81 -15.57 17.16
C LEU A 335 5.89 -16.67 17.69
N ASP A 336 4.60 -16.39 17.67
CA ASP A 336 3.62 -17.40 18.01
C ASP A 336 3.27 -18.33 16.85
N PHE A 337 2.38 -19.29 17.13
CA PHE A 337 1.94 -20.26 16.13
C PHE A 337 1.32 -19.60 14.88
N TYR A 338 0.73 -18.42 15.03
CA TYR A 338 0.15 -17.64 13.94
C TYR A 338 1.13 -16.62 13.36
N GLY A 339 2.42 -16.66 13.72
CA GLY A 339 3.46 -15.78 13.19
C GLY A 339 3.40 -14.33 13.69
N TRP A 340 2.72 -14.07 14.80
CA TRP A 340 2.64 -12.75 15.44
C TRP A 340 3.73 -12.52 16.47
N ASN A 341 4.20 -11.27 16.58
CA ASN A 341 5.11 -10.86 17.63
C ASN A 341 4.34 -10.60 18.93
N ARG A 342 4.86 -11.14 20.04
CA ARG A 342 4.25 -10.99 21.37
C ARG A 342 4.99 -10.02 22.29
N ASN A 343 6.13 -9.48 21.86
CA ASN A 343 7.00 -8.63 22.68
C ASN A 343 6.50 -7.17 22.79
N GLY A 344 5.28 -6.89 22.32
CA GLY A 344 4.67 -5.56 22.33
C GLY A 344 5.19 -4.66 21.21
N GLY A 345 4.56 -3.48 21.07
CA GLY A 345 4.85 -2.55 19.97
C GLY A 345 4.09 -2.90 18.69
N VAL A 346 4.11 -1.96 17.74
CA VAL A 346 3.52 -2.12 16.42
C VAL A 346 4.59 -1.84 15.40
N SER A 347 4.90 -2.82 14.57
CA SER A 347 5.82 -2.69 13.45
C SER A 347 5.03 -2.52 12.15
N PRO A 348 5.64 -2.05 11.04
CA PRO A 348 4.96 -2.07 9.75
C PRO A 348 4.59 -3.47 9.26
N SER A 349 5.33 -4.50 9.67
CA SER A 349 4.99 -5.87 9.30
C SER A 349 3.73 -6.34 10.02
N SER A 350 3.49 -5.89 11.25
CA SER A 350 2.24 -6.14 11.99
C SER A 350 1.04 -5.64 11.18
N LEU A 351 1.15 -4.45 10.58
CA LEU A 351 0.08 -3.85 9.76
C LEU A 351 -0.10 -4.53 8.42
N CYS A 352 1.02 -4.82 7.75
CA CYS A 352 0.98 -5.56 6.50
C CYS A 352 0.31 -6.93 6.70
N ARG A 353 0.65 -7.63 7.79
CA ARG A 353 0.07 -8.93 8.12
C ARG A 353 -1.42 -8.83 8.44
N ALA A 354 -1.82 -7.89 9.30
CA ALA A 354 -3.22 -7.67 9.66
C ALA A 354 -4.06 -7.33 8.41
N GLY A 355 -3.59 -6.36 7.62
CA GLY A 355 -4.25 -5.92 6.39
C GLY A 355 -4.34 -7.03 5.34
N TYR A 356 -3.32 -7.89 5.24
CA TYR A 356 -3.35 -9.04 4.34
C TYR A 356 -4.43 -10.05 4.75
N LEU A 357 -4.46 -10.44 6.02
CA LEU A 357 -5.42 -11.44 6.51
C LEU A 357 -6.87 -10.97 6.34
N MET A 358 -7.16 -9.70 6.64
CA MET A 358 -8.49 -9.11 6.40
C MET A 358 -8.79 -8.96 4.90
N ALA A 359 -7.79 -8.66 4.06
CA ALA A 359 -7.99 -8.54 2.61
C ALA A 359 -8.33 -9.88 1.94
N VAL A 360 -7.85 -11.01 2.48
CA VAL A 360 -8.27 -12.34 2.01
C VAL A 360 -9.78 -12.51 2.19
N ILE A 361 -10.31 -12.16 3.37
CA ILE A 361 -11.76 -12.20 3.62
C ILE A 361 -12.50 -11.22 2.72
N LEU A 362 -11.98 -9.99 2.59
CA LEU A 362 -12.56 -8.99 1.68
C LEU A 362 -12.62 -9.50 0.23
N SER A 363 -11.59 -10.21 -0.23
CA SER A 363 -11.60 -10.80 -1.57
C SER A 363 -12.75 -11.80 -1.75
N GLU A 364 -12.98 -12.69 -0.77
CA GLU A 364 -14.08 -13.65 -0.82
C GLU A 364 -15.46 -12.95 -0.77
N ILE A 365 -15.59 -11.88 0.03
CA ILE A 365 -16.80 -11.04 0.06
C ILE A 365 -17.05 -10.41 -1.31
N LEU A 366 -16.01 -9.85 -1.94
CA LEU A 366 -16.10 -9.19 -3.24
C LEU A 366 -16.43 -10.18 -4.36
N ASP A 367 -15.90 -11.40 -4.32
CA ASP A 367 -16.25 -12.46 -5.28
C ASP A 367 -17.73 -12.80 -5.22
N ILE A 368 -18.34 -12.85 -4.02
CA ILE A 368 -19.79 -13.06 -3.85
C ILE A 368 -20.57 -11.86 -4.36
N THR A 369 -20.08 -10.65 -4.11
CA THR A 369 -20.78 -9.40 -4.43
C THR A 369 -20.76 -9.07 -5.92
N LEU A 370 -19.63 -9.30 -6.59
CA LEU A 370 -19.42 -8.92 -7.99
C LEU A 370 -19.54 -10.10 -8.96
N GLY A 371 -19.50 -11.34 -8.46
CA GLY A 371 -19.53 -12.55 -9.28
C GLY A 371 -20.90 -12.85 -9.89
N SER A 372 -20.97 -12.91 -11.22
CA SER A 372 -22.14 -13.38 -11.96
C SER A 372 -22.33 -14.89 -11.74
N GLY A 373 -23.16 -15.28 -10.77
CA GLY A 373 -23.48 -16.69 -10.48
C GLY A 373 -22.84 -17.26 -9.21
N SER A 374 -22.63 -16.43 -8.19
CA SER A 374 -22.23 -16.90 -6.87
C SER A 374 -23.21 -17.94 -6.32
N ASN A 375 -22.74 -19.15 -6.01
CA ASN A 375 -23.49 -20.19 -5.28
C ASN A 375 -23.42 -19.98 -3.75
N ALA A 376 -23.13 -18.75 -3.30
CA ALA A 376 -23.05 -18.46 -1.88
C ALA A 376 -24.39 -18.74 -1.20
N THR A 377 -24.30 -19.18 0.05
CA THR A 377 -25.45 -19.38 0.92
C THR A 377 -25.34 -18.46 2.12
N VAL A 378 -26.43 -18.32 2.87
CA VAL A 378 -26.39 -17.62 4.17
C VAL A 378 -25.31 -18.22 5.09
N GLU A 379 -25.11 -19.54 5.04
CA GLU A 379 -24.08 -20.21 5.83
C GLU A 379 -22.66 -19.83 5.39
N THR A 380 -22.44 -19.65 4.08
CA THR A 380 -21.18 -19.11 3.54
C THR A 380 -20.87 -17.73 4.13
N LEU A 381 -21.87 -16.85 4.19
CA LEU A 381 -21.71 -15.49 4.73
C LEU A 381 -21.46 -15.50 6.25
N ARG A 382 -22.17 -16.36 7.01
CA ARG A 382 -21.92 -16.53 8.45
C ARG A 382 -20.52 -17.07 8.73
N HIS A 383 -20.06 -18.02 7.93
CA HIS A 383 -18.71 -18.56 8.04
C HIS A 383 -17.65 -17.48 7.75
N LEU A 384 -17.83 -16.65 6.72
CA LEU A 384 -16.93 -15.50 6.47
C LEU A 384 -16.91 -14.51 7.63
N LYS A 385 -18.10 -14.19 8.18
CA LYS A 385 -18.23 -13.33 9.37
C LYS A 385 -17.51 -13.90 10.58
N GLN A 386 -17.64 -15.21 10.84
CA GLN A 386 -16.93 -15.85 11.94
C GLN A 386 -15.41 -15.84 11.71
N ARG A 387 -14.93 -16.14 10.49
CA ARG A 387 -13.51 -16.08 10.15
C ARG A 387 -12.90 -14.69 10.34
N GLU A 388 -13.63 -13.64 9.97
CA GLU A 388 -13.22 -12.26 10.20
C GLU A 388 -13.03 -11.99 11.71
N LEU A 389 -13.99 -12.40 12.54
CA LEU A 389 -13.90 -12.28 14.00
C LEU A 389 -12.72 -13.09 14.57
N ASP A 390 -12.52 -14.31 14.10
CA ASP A 390 -11.43 -15.19 14.55
C ASP A 390 -10.05 -14.62 14.18
N ILE A 391 -9.91 -13.99 13.01
CA ILE A 391 -8.68 -13.31 12.60
C ILE A 391 -8.38 -12.14 13.53
N VAL A 392 -9.37 -11.27 13.79
CA VAL A 392 -9.19 -10.11 14.67
C VAL A 392 -8.91 -10.53 16.11
N ALA A 393 -9.52 -11.62 16.58
CA ALA A 393 -9.26 -12.18 17.91
C ALA A 393 -7.81 -12.68 18.10
N GLN A 394 -7.09 -12.99 17.00
CA GLN A 394 -5.69 -13.39 17.03
C GLN A 394 -4.72 -12.19 17.05
N PHE A 395 -5.19 -10.96 16.83
CA PHE A 395 -4.30 -9.80 16.78
C PHE A 395 -3.64 -9.57 18.14
N PRO A 396 -2.33 -9.23 18.18
CA PRO A 396 -1.69 -8.75 19.38
C PRO A 396 -2.44 -7.55 19.97
N ALA A 397 -2.48 -7.46 21.31
CA ALA A 397 -3.11 -6.33 22.00
C ALA A 397 -2.56 -4.96 21.54
N SER A 398 -1.32 -4.91 21.05
CA SER A 398 -0.73 -3.70 20.51
C SER A 398 -1.40 -3.17 19.24
N LEU A 399 -2.17 -3.99 18.51
CA LEU A 399 -2.91 -3.63 17.30
C LEU A 399 -4.39 -3.31 17.54
N ILE A 400 -4.91 -3.63 18.73
CA ILE A 400 -6.34 -3.49 19.02
C ILE A 400 -6.62 -2.08 19.53
N TYR A 401 -7.53 -1.36 18.87
CA TYR A 401 -8.05 -0.09 19.36
C TYR A 401 -9.05 -0.33 20.50
N ASN A 402 -8.89 0.40 21.60
CA ASN A 402 -9.83 0.40 22.72
C ASN A 402 -10.21 1.84 23.12
N SER A 403 -11.46 2.22 22.92
CA SER A 403 -11.95 3.56 23.29
C SER A 403 -11.88 3.87 24.78
N ASP A 404 -11.88 2.83 25.63
CA ASP A 404 -11.82 2.96 27.09
C ASP A 404 -10.38 3.00 27.61
N ASP A 405 -9.38 2.69 26.78
CA ASP A 405 -7.97 2.78 27.14
C ASP A 405 -7.51 4.25 27.11
N PRO A 406 -7.05 4.82 28.25
CA PRO A 406 -6.52 6.18 28.30
C PRO A 406 -5.36 6.46 27.32
N PHE A 407 -4.62 5.43 26.91
CA PHE A 407 -3.53 5.55 25.93
C PHE A 407 -4.03 5.61 24.49
N ASP A 408 -5.24 5.11 24.22
CA ASP A 408 -5.92 5.21 22.91
C ASP A 408 -6.84 6.43 22.82
N GLN A 409 -7.02 7.17 23.92
CA GLN A 409 -7.74 8.43 23.87
C GLN A 409 -6.95 9.49 23.08
N PRO A 410 -7.60 10.16 22.12
CA PRO A 410 -6.96 11.19 21.31
C PRO A 410 -6.79 12.54 22.05
N LEU A 411 -6.64 12.51 23.39
CA LEU A 411 -6.36 13.70 24.20
C LEU A 411 -4.88 14.12 24.08
N PRO A 412 -4.55 15.41 24.24
CA PRO A 412 -3.17 15.87 24.27
C PRO A 412 -2.46 15.32 25.52
N GLN A 413 -1.66 14.28 25.35
CA GLN A 413 -0.63 13.96 26.34
C GLN A 413 0.54 14.91 26.05
N HIS A 414 0.88 15.76 27.00
CA HIS A 414 2.03 16.65 26.92
C HIS A 414 3.31 15.79 26.85
N ASP A 415 3.87 15.61 25.65
CA ASP A 415 5.16 14.96 25.48
C ASP A 415 6.25 16.03 25.67
N GLU A 416 6.67 16.26 26.91
CA GLU A 416 7.67 17.28 27.29
C GLU A 416 9.07 17.03 26.68
N HIS A 417 9.29 15.92 25.97
CA HIS A 417 10.61 15.45 25.52
C HIS A 417 10.80 15.38 24.01
N ILE A 418 10.16 16.25 23.23
CA ILE A 418 10.34 16.32 21.77
C ILE A 418 11.70 16.91 21.37
N TYR A 419 12.30 17.76 22.21
CA TYR A 419 13.47 18.57 21.81
C TYR A 419 14.84 18.01 22.21
N ASN A 420 14.93 16.92 22.99
CA ASN A 420 16.19 16.34 23.48
C ASN A 420 16.18 14.80 23.36
N ARG A 421 15.97 14.24 22.16
CA ARG A 421 16.16 12.80 21.93
C ARG A 421 17.39 12.54 21.07
N ASP A 422 18.26 11.66 21.55
CA ASP A 422 19.44 11.17 20.83
C ASP A 422 19.00 10.12 19.79
N LEU A 423 19.84 9.88 18.77
CA LEU A 423 19.65 8.89 17.70
C LEU A 423 19.49 7.45 18.23
N SER A 424 19.76 7.23 19.52
CA SER A 424 19.71 5.94 20.20
C SER A 424 18.48 5.75 21.10
N ASP A 425 17.60 6.77 21.23
CA ASP A 425 16.37 6.67 22.00
C ASP A 425 15.25 5.96 21.22
N PRO A 426 14.50 5.02 21.84
CA PRO A 426 13.38 4.35 21.18
C PRO A 426 12.28 5.38 20.81
N PRO A 427 11.76 5.37 19.57
CA PRO A 427 10.84 6.40 19.09
C PRO A 427 9.47 6.34 19.79
N VAL A 428 9.00 7.51 20.25
CA VAL A 428 7.66 7.70 20.86
C VAL A 428 6.51 7.41 19.89
N GLN A 429 5.47 6.86 20.50
CA GLN A 429 4.28 6.19 20.01
C GLN A 429 3.20 7.10 19.35
N THR A 430 3.55 8.23 18.74
CA THR A 430 2.57 9.26 18.32
C THR A 430 1.56 8.75 17.27
N ASN A 431 1.95 7.81 16.38
CA ASN A 431 1.08 7.29 15.30
C ASN A 431 0.49 5.89 15.57
N VAL A 432 0.59 5.34 16.79
CA VAL A 432 0.07 3.98 17.06
C VAL A 432 -1.46 3.96 17.14
N VAL A 433 -2.06 4.98 17.76
CA VAL A 433 -3.53 5.05 17.96
C VAL A 433 -4.27 5.11 16.62
N SER A 434 -3.82 5.97 15.73
CA SER A 434 -4.29 6.11 14.35
C SER A 434 -4.24 4.80 13.56
N ILE A 435 -3.13 4.07 13.70
CA ILE A 435 -2.93 2.76 13.10
C ILE A 435 -3.95 1.74 13.65
N ARG A 436 -4.19 1.73 14.97
CA ARG A 436 -5.19 0.85 15.61
C ARG A 436 -6.60 1.18 15.14
N ILE A 437 -6.94 2.48 15.08
CA ILE A 437 -8.24 2.94 14.56
C ILE A 437 -8.39 2.51 13.10
N PHE A 438 -7.35 2.65 12.28
CA PHE A 438 -7.38 2.22 10.89
C PHE A 438 -7.61 0.70 10.77
N GLY A 439 -6.89 -0.11 11.56
CA GLY A 439 -7.13 -1.56 11.61
C GLY A 439 -8.57 -1.91 12.01
N LYS A 440 -9.14 -1.18 12.98
CA LYS A 440 -10.55 -1.34 13.37
C LYS A 440 -11.50 -0.96 12.23
N LEU A 441 -11.23 0.12 11.49
CA LEU A 441 -12.03 0.54 10.33
C LEU A 441 -12.00 -0.50 9.20
N THR A 442 -10.84 -1.11 8.91
CA THR A 442 -10.73 -2.19 7.91
C THR A 442 -11.58 -3.40 8.29
N HIS A 443 -11.52 -3.82 9.55
CA HIS A 443 -12.39 -4.87 10.07
C HIS A 443 -13.88 -4.52 9.94
N LEU A 444 -14.26 -3.30 10.34
CA LEU A 444 -15.65 -2.83 10.25
C LEU A 444 -16.15 -2.75 8.81
N GLN A 445 -15.29 -2.48 7.83
CA GLN A 445 -15.67 -2.50 6.41
C GLN A 445 -16.06 -3.91 5.96
N ASN A 446 -15.28 -4.94 6.33
CA ASN A 446 -15.63 -6.34 6.05
C ASN A 446 -16.97 -6.70 6.71
N MET A 447 -17.15 -6.34 7.99
CA MET A 447 -18.39 -6.56 8.72
C MET A 447 -19.56 -5.84 8.05
N PHE A 448 -19.41 -4.57 7.67
CA PHE A 448 -20.44 -3.78 6.99
C PHE A 448 -20.93 -4.46 5.71
N LEU A 449 -20.00 -4.92 4.87
CA LEU A 449 -20.33 -5.62 3.62
C LEU A 449 -21.02 -6.96 3.90
N LEU A 450 -20.54 -7.73 4.89
CA LEU A 450 -21.14 -9.01 5.28
C LEU A 450 -22.55 -8.86 5.83
N GLU A 451 -22.81 -7.90 6.73
CA GLU A 451 -24.15 -7.66 7.26
C GLU A 451 -25.12 -7.25 6.14
N ARG A 452 -24.67 -6.41 5.21
CA ARG A 452 -25.48 -6.05 4.03
C ARG A 452 -25.79 -7.24 3.14
N LEU A 453 -24.81 -8.11 2.88
CA LEU A 453 -25.01 -9.35 2.14
C LEU A 453 -25.99 -10.28 2.88
N LEU A 454 -25.89 -10.41 4.20
CA LEU A 454 -26.82 -11.24 4.97
C LEU A 454 -28.27 -10.76 4.80
N LEU A 455 -28.53 -9.45 4.84
CA LEU A 455 -29.85 -8.89 4.55
C LEU A 455 -30.30 -9.19 3.12
N GLN A 456 -29.42 -9.03 2.14
CA GLN A 456 -29.70 -9.32 0.73
C GLN A 456 -30.06 -10.80 0.50
N TYR A 457 -29.47 -11.71 1.28
CA TYR A 457 -29.76 -13.14 1.26
C TYR A 457 -30.94 -13.54 2.17
N GLY A 458 -31.73 -12.57 2.63
CA GLY A 458 -33.00 -12.79 3.33
C GLY A 458 -32.88 -13.03 4.84
N CYS A 459 -31.73 -12.74 5.45
CA CYS A 459 -31.63 -12.71 6.92
C CYS A 459 -32.47 -11.56 7.50
N PRO A 460 -33.03 -11.73 8.71
CA PRO A 460 -33.77 -10.67 9.36
C PRO A 460 -32.84 -9.48 9.66
N ASP A 461 -33.39 -8.27 9.53
CA ASP A 461 -32.70 -7.06 9.96
C ASP A 461 -32.77 -6.92 11.48
N GLU A 462 -31.65 -7.24 12.13
CA GLU A 462 -31.48 -7.09 13.57
C GLU A 462 -30.76 -5.79 13.96
N GLY A 463 -30.56 -4.86 13.01
CA GLY A 463 -29.92 -3.57 13.24
C GLY A 463 -28.38 -3.58 13.22
N ASP A 464 -27.74 -4.70 12.87
CA ASP A 464 -26.27 -4.82 12.90
C ASP A 464 -25.59 -3.91 11.86
N VAL A 465 -26.17 -3.75 10.67
CA VAL A 465 -25.66 -2.82 9.65
C VAL A 465 -25.59 -1.39 10.20
N LEU A 466 -26.61 -0.97 10.95
CA LEU A 466 -26.67 0.36 11.55
C LEU A 466 -25.61 0.53 12.66
N VAL A 467 -25.45 -0.48 13.53
CA VAL A 467 -24.44 -0.48 14.59
C VAL A 467 -23.02 -0.36 14.01
N VAL A 468 -22.69 -1.18 13.01
CA VAL A 468 -21.39 -1.13 12.33
C VAL A 468 -21.19 0.23 11.65
N SER A 469 -22.20 0.74 10.95
CA SER A 469 -22.16 2.04 10.27
C SER A 469 -21.92 3.20 11.24
N PHE A 470 -22.57 3.18 12.39
CA PHE A 470 -22.41 4.19 13.42
C PHE A 470 -21.00 4.19 14.02
N GLU A 471 -20.45 3.00 14.27
CA GLU A 471 -19.08 2.85 14.76
C GLU A 471 -18.06 3.35 13.73
N MET A 472 -18.20 2.99 12.44
CA MET A 472 -17.33 3.48 11.36
C MET A 472 -17.31 5.02 11.32
N ILE A 473 -18.48 5.66 11.34
CA ILE A 473 -18.56 7.12 11.35
C ILE A 473 -17.91 7.67 12.62
N THR A 474 -18.22 7.12 13.79
CA THR A 474 -17.65 7.60 15.05
C THR A 474 -16.12 7.59 15.03
N LEU A 475 -15.51 6.49 14.58
CA LEU A 475 -14.05 6.35 14.48
C LEU A 475 -13.44 7.31 13.44
N THR A 476 -14.04 7.45 12.26
CA THR A 476 -13.55 8.40 11.26
C THR A 476 -13.62 9.86 11.74
N LEU A 477 -14.47 10.18 12.73
CA LEU A 477 -14.54 11.54 13.29
C LEU A 477 -13.22 11.94 13.96
N LEU A 478 -12.59 10.98 14.64
CA LEU A 478 -11.41 11.20 15.47
C LEU A 478 -10.26 11.77 14.65
N PHE A 479 -10.14 11.37 13.39
CA PHE A 479 -9.14 11.90 12.46
C PHE A 479 -9.32 13.41 12.24
N TRP A 480 -10.55 13.88 12.09
CA TRP A 480 -10.84 15.30 11.88
C TRP A 480 -10.77 16.12 13.16
N THR A 481 -11.41 15.67 14.24
CA THR A 481 -11.43 16.41 15.52
C THR A 481 -10.04 16.52 16.13
N HIS A 482 -9.15 15.57 15.82
CA HIS A 482 -7.76 15.56 16.26
C HIS A 482 -6.78 15.69 15.08
N LYS A 483 -7.17 16.40 14.02
CA LYS A 483 -6.35 16.59 12.81
C LYS A 483 -4.93 17.11 13.09
N ASP A 484 -4.74 17.87 14.17
CA ASP A 484 -3.43 18.40 14.60
C ASP A 484 -2.53 17.31 15.19
N ARG A 485 -3.10 16.31 15.87
CA ARG A 485 -2.37 15.11 16.33
C ARG A 485 -2.13 14.10 15.21
N PHE A 486 -3.06 14.01 14.26
CA PHE A 486 -2.97 13.12 13.10
C PHE A 486 -2.47 13.85 11.85
N SER A 487 -1.58 14.83 12.01
CA SER A 487 -1.03 15.64 10.92
C SER A 487 -0.51 14.80 9.76
N ASP A 488 0.13 13.68 10.09
CA ASP A 488 0.87 12.84 9.16
C ASP A 488 -0.05 12.07 8.22
N MET A 489 -1.28 11.82 8.68
CA MET A 489 -2.33 11.13 7.91
C MET A 489 -3.33 12.09 7.28
N ARG A 490 -3.20 13.41 7.45
CA ARG A 490 -4.13 14.39 6.85
C ARG A 490 -4.33 14.18 5.36
N ARG A 491 -3.29 13.71 4.69
CA ARG A 491 -3.28 13.43 3.24
C ARG A 491 -4.18 12.27 2.84
N ASP A 492 -4.51 11.38 3.79
CA ASP A 492 -5.35 10.21 3.59
C ASP A 492 -6.79 10.42 4.08
N PHE A 493 -7.11 11.58 4.68
CA PHE A 493 -8.41 11.82 5.31
C PHE A 493 -9.58 11.76 4.32
N GLU A 494 -9.38 12.22 3.10
CA GLU A 494 -10.41 12.20 2.06
C GLU A 494 -10.73 10.78 1.62
N TRP A 495 -9.70 9.96 1.41
CA TRP A 495 -9.89 8.55 1.11
C TRP A 495 -10.56 7.83 2.28
N LEU A 496 -10.12 8.09 3.52
CA LEU A 496 -10.72 7.52 4.74
C LEU A 496 -12.21 7.92 4.89
N LEU A 497 -12.56 9.17 4.60
CA LEU A 497 -13.94 9.65 4.56
C LEU A 497 -14.76 8.86 3.54
N MET A 498 -14.27 8.77 2.31
CA MET A 498 -14.99 8.15 1.21
C MET A 498 -15.10 6.62 1.38
N ALA A 499 -14.07 5.97 1.92
CA ALA A 499 -14.02 4.52 2.11
C ALA A 499 -14.85 4.02 3.30
N PHE A 500 -14.96 4.82 4.38
CA PHE A 500 -15.62 4.36 5.61
C PHE A 500 -16.77 5.27 6.08
N ALA A 501 -16.56 6.59 6.11
CA ALA A 501 -17.54 7.52 6.68
C ALA A 501 -18.78 7.71 5.79
N VAL A 502 -18.59 7.79 4.47
CA VAL A 502 -19.67 7.97 3.50
C VAL A 502 -20.59 6.73 3.44
N PRO A 503 -20.08 5.48 3.35
CA PRO A 503 -20.89 4.27 3.49
C PRO A 503 -21.77 4.25 4.74
N GLY A 504 -21.18 4.48 5.91
CA GLY A 504 -21.95 4.55 7.15
C GLY A 504 -22.97 5.69 7.13
N GLY A 505 -22.57 6.86 6.58
CA GLY A 505 -23.42 8.04 6.48
C GLY A 505 -24.67 7.79 5.65
N GLY A 506 -24.53 7.02 4.56
CA GLY A 506 -25.65 6.56 3.75
C GLY A 506 -26.67 5.75 4.56
N ILE A 507 -26.21 4.78 5.37
CA ILE A 507 -27.09 3.99 6.24
C ILE A 507 -27.77 4.85 7.29
N LEU A 508 -27.03 5.76 7.94
CA LEU A 508 -27.60 6.67 8.92
C LEU A 508 -28.65 7.61 8.30
N CYS A 509 -28.43 8.08 7.07
CA CYS A 509 -29.42 8.85 6.31
C CYS A 509 -30.68 8.03 6.05
N LEU A 510 -30.55 6.76 5.65
CA LEU A 510 -31.69 5.86 5.45
C LEU A 510 -32.47 5.63 6.74
N GLU A 511 -31.78 5.44 7.86
CA GLU A 511 -32.40 5.29 9.17
C GLU A 511 -33.18 6.54 9.61
N LEU A 512 -32.72 7.75 9.26
CA LEU A 512 -33.52 8.97 9.50
C LEU A 512 -34.79 9.03 8.65
N LEU A 513 -34.71 8.60 7.39
CA LEU A 513 -35.83 8.62 6.45
C LEU A 513 -36.84 7.50 6.76
N ARG A 514 -36.37 6.35 7.21
CA ARG A 514 -37.17 5.17 7.55
C ARG A 514 -36.66 4.57 8.87
N PRO A 515 -37.13 5.08 10.03
CA PRO A 515 -36.69 4.59 11.33
C PRO A 515 -37.08 3.13 11.54
N THR A 516 -36.12 2.31 11.99
CA THR A 516 -36.28 0.89 12.33
C THR A 516 -36.44 0.66 13.83
N PHE A 517 -36.12 1.66 14.66
CA PHE A 517 -36.25 1.60 16.12
C PHE A 517 -36.78 2.91 16.72
N GLN A 518 -37.21 2.86 17.99
CA GLN A 518 -37.65 4.03 18.75
C GLN A 518 -36.81 4.24 20.01
N GLY A 519 -36.53 5.49 20.35
CA GLY A 519 -35.73 5.84 21.52
C GLY A 519 -34.25 5.53 21.32
N ARG A 520 -33.75 4.49 21.99
CA ARG A 520 -32.37 4.00 21.89
C ARG A 520 -32.35 2.65 21.20
N HIS A 521 -31.32 2.41 20.39
CA HIS A 521 -31.18 1.14 19.68
C HIS A 521 -30.95 -0.02 20.69
N PRO A 522 -31.57 -1.19 20.50
CA PRO A 522 -31.49 -2.30 21.45
C PRO A 522 -30.08 -2.89 21.59
N LYS A 523 -29.28 -2.89 20.51
CA LYS A 523 -27.90 -3.43 20.51
C LYS A 523 -26.83 -2.41 20.89
N ASP A 524 -27.12 -1.10 20.82
CA ASP A 524 -26.15 -0.05 21.15
C ASP A 524 -26.85 1.18 21.74
N SER A 525 -26.61 1.42 23.03
CA SER A 525 -27.26 2.52 23.75
C SER A 525 -26.78 3.92 23.32
N ARG A 526 -25.66 4.03 22.58
CA ARG A 526 -25.15 5.27 21.99
C ARG A 526 -25.99 5.70 20.78
N LEU A 527 -26.67 4.75 20.14
CA LEU A 527 -27.52 4.98 18.97
C LEU A 527 -28.90 5.48 19.39
N SER A 528 -29.22 6.70 18.97
CA SER A 528 -30.53 7.33 19.09
C SER A 528 -30.77 8.23 17.88
N ARG A 529 -32.02 8.64 17.65
CA ARG A 529 -32.33 9.63 16.60
C ARG A 529 -31.46 10.89 16.73
N SER A 530 -31.22 11.36 17.96
CA SER A 530 -30.40 12.56 18.19
C SER A 530 -28.92 12.33 17.88
N SER A 531 -28.36 11.17 18.23
CA SER A 531 -26.95 10.89 17.94
C SER A 531 -26.71 10.67 16.45
N ILE A 532 -27.67 10.08 15.73
CA ILE A 532 -27.63 9.97 14.26
C ILE A 532 -27.58 11.37 13.62
N VAL A 533 -28.50 12.27 14.02
CA VAL A 533 -28.51 13.66 13.52
C VAL A 533 -27.18 14.35 13.81
N GLN A 534 -26.66 14.26 15.04
CA GLN A 534 -25.38 14.87 15.42
C GLN A 534 -24.21 14.33 14.59
N GLN A 535 -24.11 13.02 14.41
CA GLN A 535 -23.04 12.39 13.63
C GLN A 535 -23.07 12.85 12.16
N LEU A 536 -24.26 12.87 11.54
CA LEU A 536 -24.44 13.36 10.18
C LEU A 536 -24.13 14.86 10.05
N SER A 537 -24.52 15.70 11.02
CA SER A 537 -24.17 17.12 11.03
C SER A 537 -22.66 17.33 11.12
N LEU A 538 -21.96 16.57 11.96
CA LEU A 538 -20.49 16.60 12.03
C LEU A 538 -19.85 16.12 10.73
N ARG A 539 -20.44 15.13 10.04
CA ARG A 539 -19.98 14.71 8.71
C ARG A 539 -20.09 15.82 7.67
N VAL A 540 -21.18 16.59 7.67
CA VAL A 540 -21.32 17.74 6.76
C VAL A 540 -20.17 18.72 6.98
N GLY A 541 -19.82 19.02 8.24
CA GLY A 541 -18.68 19.87 8.56
C GLY A 541 -17.33 19.29 8.11
N PHE A 542 -17.10 17.99 8.29
CA PHE A 542 -15.85 17.36 7.85
C PHE A 542 -15.76 17.29 6.32
N LEU A 543 -16.85 16.96 5.62
CA LEU A 543 -16.88 16.96 4.15
C LEU A 543 -16.71 18.38 3.56
N ASP A 544 -17.18 19.41 4.26
CA ASP A 544 -16.97 20.82 3.87
C ASP A 544 -15.52 21.30 4.08
N TRP A 545 -14.80 20.70 5.03
CA TRP A 545 -13.39 21.00 5.25
C TRP A 545 -12.49 20.51 4.10
N VAL A 546 -12.93 19.50 3.33
CA VAL A 546 -12.21 19.00 2.17
C VAL A 546 -12.21 20.05 1.06
N HIS A 547 -11.02 20.42 0.58
CA HIS A 547 -10.89 21.42 -0.47
C HIS A 547 -11.42 20.87 -1.82
N PRO A 548 -12.12 21.68 -2.65
CA PRO A 548 -12.64 21.20 -3.94
C PRO A 548 -11.58 20.66 -4.90
N SER A 549 -10.36 21.22 -4.87
CA SER A 549 -9.24 20.75 -5.71
C SER A 549 -8.55 19.50 -5.20
N ALA A 550 -9.03 18.93 -4.09
CA ALA A 550 -8.40 17.77 -3.50
C ALA A 550 -8.81 16.49 -4.26
N PRO A 551 -8.02 15.41 -4.18
CA PRO A 551 -8.18 14.20 -5.00
C PRO A 551 -9.60 13.63 -5.06
N ASN A 552 -10.36 13.71 -3.97
CA ASN A 552 -11.76 13.26 -3.92
C ASN A 552 -12.73 14.42 -3.58
N GLY A 553 -12.35 15.66 -3.86
CA GLY A 553 -13.11 16.87 -3.49
C GLY A 553 -14.53 16.89 -4.05
N ASP A 554 -14.70 16.57 -5.33
CA ASP A 554 -16.02 16.52 -5.99
C ASP A 554 -16.93 15.44 -5.39
N LEU A 555 -16.36 14.28 -5.04
CA LEU A 555 -17.09 13.20 -4.38
C LEU A 555 -17.51 13.61 -2.96
N CYS A 556 -16.61 14.22 -2.20
CA CYS A 556 -16.91 14.73 -0.86
C CYS A 556 -18.01 15.80 -0.89
N ALA A 557 -17.92 16.75 -1.83
CA ALA A 557 -18.93 17.79 -2.02
C ALA A 557 -20.30 17.22 -2.39
N SER A 558 -20.33 16.21 -3.26
CA SER A 558 -21.56 15.50 -3.63
C SER A 558 -22.20 14.80 -2.42
N CYS A 559 -21.39 14.09 -1.61
CA CYS A 559 -21.86 13.41 -0.40
C CYS A 559 -22.38 14.42 0.64
N LYS A 560 -21.69 15.55 0.81
CA LYS A 560 -22.11 16.64 1.70
C LYS A 560 -23.53 17.11 1.36
N ILE A 561 -23.80 17.37 0.07
CA ILE A 561 -25.10 17.86 -0.40
C ILE A 561 -26.21 16.86 -0.06
N VAL A 562 -25.96 15.55 -0.25
CA VAL A 562 -26.95 14.51 0.04
C VAL A 562 -27.26 14.46 1.54
N ILE A 563 -26.23 14.38 2.39
CA ILE A 563 -26.42 14.33 3.84
C ILE A 563 -27.15 15.57 4.33
N GLN A 564 -26.77 16.76 3.84
CA GLN A 564 -27.39 18.02 4.19
C GLN A 564 -28.88 18.05 3.81
N ARG A 565 -29.24 17.57 2.60
CA ARG A 565 -30.65 17.49 2.19
C ARG A 565 -31.48 16.55 3.06
N VAL A 566 -30.93 15.40 3.46
CA VAL A 566 -31.62 14.47 4.36
C VAL A 566 -31.85 15.10 5.73
N LEU A 567 -30.84 15.80 6.25
CA LEU A 567 -30.96 16.56 7.51
C LEU A 567 -32.00 17.67 7.39
N ASP A 568 -31.97 18.47 6.33
CA ASP A 568 -32.91 19.56 6.09
C ASP A 568 -34.35 19.04 5.97
N TYR A 569 -34.55 17.94 5.23
CA TYR A 569 -35.84 17.28 5.11
C TYR A 569 -36.35 16.82 6.48
N HIS A 570 -35.51 16.10 7.24
CA HIS A 570 -35.89 15.51 8.52
C HIS A 570 -36.15 16.53 9.64
N LEU A 571 -35.43 17.66 9.62
CA LEU A 571 -35.52 18.70 10.64
C LEU A 571 -36.61 19.73 10.34
N ASN A 572 -36.84 20.05 9.06
CA ASN A 572 -37.77 21.12 8.67
C ASN A 572 -39.15 20.61 8.25
N ASN A 573 -39.26 19.39 7.69
CA ASN A 573 -40.57 18.86 7.31
C ASN A 573 -41.24 18.20 8.50
N THR A 574 -42.39 18.75 8.90
CA THR A 574 -43.34 18.03 9.75
C THR A 574 -43.86 16.83 8.94
N MET A 575 -43.81 15.61 9.51
CA MET A 575 -44.20 14.36 8.84
C MET A 575 -45.67 14.38 8.37
N ASN A 576 -45.95 15.02 7.25
CA ASN A 576 -47.28 15.15 6.66
C ASN A 576 -47.18 14.96 5.14
N ASN A 577 -46.74 13.78 4.69
CA ASN A 577 -47.28 13.05 3.52
C ASN A 577 -46.26 12.03 3.00
N VAL A 578 -46.70 10.77 2.91
CA VAL A 578 -45.96 9.66 2.27
C VAL A 578 -45.63 9.99 0.80
N GLY A 579 -46.43 10.83 0.13
CA GLY A 579 -46.19 11.30 -1.24
C GLY A 579 -44.98 12.22 -1.41
N ASP A 580 -44.58 12.98 -0.39
CA ASP A 580 -43.38 13.84 -0.47
C ASP A 580 -42.09 13.01 -0.38
N LEU A 581 -42.11 11.86 0.29
CA LEU A 581 -40.96 10.95 0.35
C LEU A 581 -40.75 10.26 -1.00
N GLU A 582 -41.81 9.85 -1.69
CA GLU A 582 -41.73 9.28 -3.06
C GLU A 582 -41.29 10.33 -4.10
N HIS A 583 -41.74 11.58 -3.95
CA HIS A 583 -41.33 12.67 -4.83
C HIS A 583 -39.90 13.16 -4.53
N PHE A 584 -39.46 13.09 -3.28
CA PHE A 584 -38.07 13.31 -2.86
C PHE A 584 -37.16 12.19 -3.35
N SER A 585 -37.56 10.92 -3.22
CA SER A 585 -36.79 9.77 -3.72
C SER A 585 -36.72 9.75 -5.25
N SER A 586 -37.81 10.11 -5.94
CA SER A 586 -37.86 10.26 -7.40
C SER A 586 -37.08 11.48 -7.90
N GLY A 587 -37.13 12.61 -7.18
CA GLY A 587 -36.33 13.80 -7.46
C GLY A 587 -34.84 13.63 -7.17
N LEU A 588 -34.50 12.80 -6.18
CA LEU A 588 -33.15 12.28 -6.00
C LEU A 588 -32.79 11.42 -7.21
N ALA A 589 -33.55 10.37 -7.53
CA ALA A 589 -33.27 9.46 -8.65
C ALA A 589 -33.14 10.15 -10.02
N GLY A 590 -33.95 11.19 -10.30
CA GLY A 590 -33.96 11.91 -11.58
C GLY A 590 -32.88 12.99 -11.74
N ARG A 591 -32.36 13.57 -10.65
CA ARG A 591 -31.15 14.43 -10.66
C ARG A 591 -29.87 13.64 -10.43
N LEU A 592 -30.00 12.43 -9.87
CA LEU A 592 -28.95 11.46 -9.66
C LEU A 592 -28.98 10.41 -10.79
N ASN A 593 -28.51 10.79 -11.98
CA ASN A 593 -27.72 9.84 -12.79
C ASN A 593 -26.38 9.45 -12.08
N PHE A 594 -26.28 9.73 -10.78
CA PHE A 594 -25.50 9.02 -9.79
C PHE A 594 -26.09 7.62 -9.61
N LYS A 595 -25.73 6.71 -10.52
CA LYS A 595 -25.56 5.33 -10.10
C LYS A 595 -24.56 5.37 -8.95
N PHE A 596 -25.01 5.11 -7.74
CA PHE A 596 -24.11 4.82 -6.63
C PHE A 596 -23.42 3.47 -6.92
N GLU A 597 -22.49 3.41 -7.88
CA GLU A 597 -21.63 2.24 -8.08
C GLU A 597 -20.72 1.96 -6.87
N LEU A 598 -20.70 2.86 -5.88
CA LEU A 598 -20.04 2.64 -4.57
C LEU A 598 -20.94 1.92 -3.54
N LEU A 599 -22.27 2.09 -3.58
CA LEU A 599 -23.15 1.63 -2.47
C LEU A 599 -24.52 1.10 -2.90
N ASN A 600 -24.91 1.21 -4.17
CA ASN A 600 -26.02 0.51 -4.82
C ASN A 600 -25.44 -0.41 -5.91
N THR A 601 -24.97 -1.60 -5.51
CA THR A 601 -24.50 -2.60 -6.48
C THR A 601 -25.62 -3.48 -7.05
N PHE A 602 -26.91 -3.23 -6.74
CA PHE A 602 -27.98 -4.20 -7.07
C PHE A 602 -29.36 -3.63 -7.45
N ASP A 603 -29.43 -2.52 -8.19
CA ASP A 603 -30.72 -2.04 -8.72
C ASP A 603 -31.34 -2.94 -9.81
N TRP A 604 -30.69 -4.05 -10.20
CA TRP A 604 -31.27 -5.06 -11.10
C TRP A 604 -31.87 -6.28 -10.38
N LEU A 605 -31.81 -6.34 -9.04
CA LEU A 605 -32.45 -7.42 -8.25
C LEU A 605 -33.91 -7.14 -7.86
N ASN A 606 -34.44 -5.95 -8.13
CA ASN A 606 -35.85 -5.61 -7.92
C ASN A 606 -36.70 -5.76 -9.20
N ALA A 607 -36.20 -6.45 -10.22
CA ALA A 607 -37.00 -6.84 -11.38
C ALA A 607 -37.55 -8.27 -11.18
N GLN A 608 -38.56 -8.39 -10.32
CA GLN A 608 -39.67 -9.33 -10.48
C GLN A 608 -40.94 -8.76 -9.84
#